data_AF-A0A7Y9KRN1-F1
#
_entry.id   AF-A0A7Y9KRN1-F1
#
_cell.length_a   1.000
_cell.length_b   1.000
_cell.length_c   1.000
_cell.angle_alpha   90.00
_cell.angle_beta   90.00
_cell.angle_gamma   90.00
#
_symmetry.space_group_name_H-M   'P 1'
#
loop_
_entity.id
_entity.type
_entity.pdbx_description
1 polymer ?
#
loop_
_entity_poly.entity_id
_entity_poly.type
_entity_poly.pdbx_seq_one_letter_code
_entity_poly.pdbx_strand_id
1 'polypeptide(L)'
;MHRRTPATALLVALAVVVASLLLGGLTSLAQGWLPDALASFANSPSGWTLLTAMLVAAARPSPGGGAVLGALSFVSLVLGYTAASELRGLTYSPLLWGAVGVVAGPFVGAASAAVVGRRPVRAALGAGALAGVLLADGIYGLTVVAATTSPVYWSLCLLAGVALVVVVATRLRAWPVVAALVGCTALATGVLRAGYAVLNGVAA
;
A
#
# COMPACT_ATOMS: atom_id res chain seq x y z
N MET A 1 23.79 -12.91 5.15
CA MET A 1 22.67 -12.11 5.70
C MET A 1 22.97 -11.95 7.19
N HIS A 2 23.47 -10.79 7.63
CA HIS A 2 23.76 -10.56 9.05
C HIS A 2 22.40 -10.49 9.78
N ARG A 3 22.15 -11.40 10.73
CA ARG A 3 20.96 -11.29 11.59
C ARG A 3 21.10 -10.00 12.39
N ARG A 4 20.11 -9.11 12.30
CA ARG A 4 20.06 -7.94 13.17
C ARG A 4 20.00 -8.41 14.62
N THR A 5 20.62 -7.66 15.52
CA THR A 5 20.39 -7.88 16.94
C THR A 5 18.92 -7.54 17.27
N PRO A 6 18.36 -8.11 18.36
CA PRO A 6 16.99 -7.79 18.79
C PRO A 6 16.76 -6.29 18.99
N ALA A 7 17.74 -5.58 19.56
CA ALA A 7 17.66 -4.14 19.78
C ALA A 7 17.53 -3.35 18.46
N THR A 8 18.33 -3.67 17.43
CA THR A 8 18.20 -3.03 16.12
C THR A 8 16.87 -3.35 15.45
N ALA A 9 16.37 -4.58 15.60
CA ALA A 9 15.06 -4.95 15.06
C ALA A 9 13.93 -4.16 15.73
N LEU A 10 13.98 -3.99 17.05
CA LEU A 10 13.03 -3.18 17.82
C LEU A 10 13.06 -1.71 17.40
N LEU A 11 14.25 -1.11 17.29
CA LEU A 11 14.40 0.28 16.87
C LEU A 11 13.83 0.53 15.46
N VAL A 12 14.05 -0.41 14.53
CA VAL A 12 13.47 -0.32 13.19
C VAL A 12 11.95 -0.43 13.23
N ALA A 13 11.40 -1.34 14.02
CA ALA A 13 9.95 -1.46 14.18
C ALA A 13 9.34 -0.19 14.78
N LEU A 14 9.97 0.38 15.81
CA LEU A 14 9.55 1.63 16.43
C LEU A 14 9.60 2.79 15.43
N ALA A 15 10.68 2.89 14.64
CA ALA A 15 10.81 3.92 13.60
C ALA A 15 9.70 3.81 12.55
N VAL A 16 9.36 2.59 12.10
CA VAL A 16 8.25 2.37 11.16
C VAL A 16 6.92 2.78 11.80
N VAL A 17 6.64 2.37 13.04
CA VAL A 17 5.40 2.72 13.76
C VAL A 17 5.25 4.24 13.90
N VAL A 18 6.30 4.93 14.37
CA VAL A 18 6.28 6.39 14.57
C VAL A 18 6.13 7.11 13.23
N ALA A 19 6.90 6.72 12.20
CA ALA A 19 6.78 7.31 10.87
C ALA A 19 5.39 7.12 10.28
N SER A 20 4.81 5.92 10.42
CA SER A 20 3.46 5.62 9.93
C SER A 20 2.37 6.39 10.68
N LEU A 21 2.48 6.53 12.01
CA LEU A 21 1.56 7.39 12.79
C LEU A 21 1.62 8.84 12.30
N LEU A 22 2.82 9.39 12.14
CA LEU A 22 3.00 10.76 11.66
C LEU A 22 2.47 10.94 10.24
N LEU A 23 2.79 10.01 9.34
CA LEU A 23 2.32 10.05 7.96
C LEU A 23 0.79 9.91 7.87
N GLY A 24 0.17 9.09 8.73
CA GLY A 24 -1.28 8.98 8.82
C GLY A 24 -1.93 10.29 9.26
N GLY A 25 -1.33 10.95 10.27
CA GLY A 25 -1.79 12.27 10.69
C GLY A 25 -1.61 13.33 9.60
N LEU A 26 -0.47 13.30 8.90
CA LEU A 26 -0.19 14.19 7.78
C LEU A 26 -1.13 13.97 6.61
N THR A 27 -1.52 12.73 6.29
CA THR A 27 -2.49 12.49 5.22
C THR A 27 -3.87 13.03 5.58
N SER A 28 -4.32 12.89 6.84
CA SER A 28 -5.55 13.54 7.31
C SER A 28 -5.52 15.07 7.05
N LEU A 29 -4.44 15.74 7.44
CA LEU A 29 -4.25 17.18 7.17
C LEU A 29 -4.19 17.50 5.67
N ALA A 30 -3.45 16.70 4.91
CA ALA A 30 -3.18 16.90 3.50
C ALA A 30 -4.45 16.85 2.63
N GLN A 31 -5.52 16.15 3.05
CA GLN A 31 -6.78 16.17 2.31
C GLN A 31 -7.35 17.58 2.10
N GLY A 32 -7.10 18.50 3.03
CA GLY A 32 -7.56 19.89 2.92
C GLY A 32 -6.56 20.83 2.25
N TRP A 33 -5.32 20.38 2.01
CA TRP A 33 -4.21 21.23 1.55
C TRP A 33 -3.63 20.81 0.20
N LEU A 34 -3.79 19.54 -0.20
CA LEU A 34 -3.35 19.07 -1.50
C LEU A 34 -4.24 19.67 -2.61
N PRO A 35 -3.67 19.93 -3.80
CA PRO A 35 -4.47 20.24 -4.97
C PRO A 35 -5.49 19.13 -5.25
N ASP A 36 -6.66 19.48 -5.78
CA ASP A 36 -7.74 18.52 -6.08
C ASP A 36 -7.25 17.29 -6.88
N ALA A 37 -6.29 17.51 -7.78
CA ALA A 37 -5.65 16.47 -8.59
C ALA A 37 -4.95 15.37 -7.76
N LEU A 38 -4.56 15.66 -6.52
CA LEU A 38 -3.81 14.78 -5.62
C LEU A 38 -4.52 14.52 -4.29
N ALA A 39 -5.63 15.19 -3.99
CA ALA A 39 -6.32 15.06 -2.70
C ALA A 39 -6.67 13.60 -2.35
N SER A 40 -7.02 12.78 -3.35
CA SER A 40 -7.31 11.35 -3.19
C SER A 40 -6.11 10.51 -2.71
N PHE A 41 -4.87 10.98 -2.89
CA PHE A 41 -3.67 10.34 -2.32
C PHE A 41 -3.75 10.20 -0.81
N ALA A 42 -4.24 11.24 -0.14
CA ALA A 42 -4.29 11.30 1.30
C ALA A 42 -5.27 10.28 1.92
N ASN A 43 -6.28 9.86 1.17
CA ASN A 43 -7.28 8.91 1.65
C ASN A 43 -7.65 7.91 0.56
N SER A 44 -6.67 7.07 0.21
CA SER A 44 -6.87 5.95 -0.69
C SER A 44 -6.02 4.74 -0.28
N PRO A 45 -6.49 3.52 -0.56
CA PRO A 45 -5.71 2.30 -0.37
C PRO A 45 -4.35 2.33 -1.08
N SER A 46 -4.26 2.86 -2.30
CA SER A 46 -3.00 3.01 -3.03
C SER A 46 -2.02 3.97 -2.36
N GLY A 47 -2.49 5.10 -1.83
CA GLY A 47 -1.65 6.06 -1.13
C GLY A 47 -1.01 5.47 0.11
N TRP A 48 -1.80 4.80 0.96
CA TRP A 48 -1.30 4.19 2.19
C TRP A 48 -0.46 2.93 1.93
N THR A 49 -0.76 2.20 0.85
CA THR A 49 0.09 1.10 0.36
C THR A 49 1.45 1.63 -0.05
N LEU A 50 1.52 2.75 -0.78
CA LEU A 50 2.79 3.34 -1.19
C LEU A 50 3.64 3.75 0.02
N LEU A 51 3.05 4.46 0.99
CA LEU A 51 3.74 4.88 2.22
C LEU A 51 4.27 3.67 3.01
N THR A 52 3.42 2.67 3.23
CA THR A 52 3.84 1.42 3.89
C THR A 52 4.95 0.73 3.12
N ALA A 53 4.81 0.62 1.79
CA ALA A 53 5.79 -0.06 0.97
C ALA A 53 7.16 0.61 1.02
N MET A 54 7.20 1.94 0.97
CA MET A 54 8.44 2.72 1.09
C MET A 54 9.12 2.51 2.45
N LEU A 55 8.38 2.60 3.56
CA LEU A 55 8.92 2.41 4.91
C LEU A 55 9.46 0.99 5.11
N VAL A 56 8.68 -0.02 4.72
CA VAL A 56 9.08 -1.44 4.85
C VAL A 56 10.26 -1.77 3.94
N ALA A 57 10.26 -1.26 2.70
CA ALA A 57 11.37 -1.44 1.78
C ALA A 57 12.66 -0.79 2.30
N ALA A 58 12.59 0.40 2.89
CA ALA A 58 13.72 1.09 3.51
C ALA A 58 14.29 0.28 4.69
N ALA A 59 13.42 -0.37 5.47
CA ALA A 59 13.81 -1.26 6.55
C ALA A 59 14.49 -2.57 6.07
N ARG A 60 14.36 -2.95 4.78
CA ARG A 60 14.92 -4.17 4.18
C ARG A 60 14.78 -5.45 5.03
N PRO A 61 13.59 -5.78 5.56
CA PRO A 61 13.42 -6.96 6.40
C PRO A 61 13.42 -8.26 5.56
N SER A 62 13.38 -9.41 6.24
CA SER A 62 12.96 -10.66 5.59
C SER A 62 11.47 -10.56 5.20
N PRO A 63 10.93 -11.41 4.31
CA PRO A 63 9.50 -11.38 3.98
C PRO A 63 8.56 -11.50 5.19
N GLY A 64 8.91 -12.37 6.16
CA GLY A 64 8.15 -12.49 7.41
C GLY A 64 8.24 -11.24 8.30
N GLY A 65 9.43 -10.64 8.41
CA GLY A 65 9.58 -9.36 9.10
C GLY A 65 8.87 -8.21 8.37
N GLY A 66 8.85 -8.25 7.04
CA GLY A 66 8.08 -7.34 6.20
C GLY A 66 6.59 -7.44 6.47
N ALA A 67 6.05 -8.66 6.60
CA ALA A 67 4.65 -8.86 6.95
C ALA A 67 4.29 -8.20 8.31
N VAL A 68 5.11 -8.43 9.33
CA VAL A 68 4.90 -7.80 10.66
C VAL A 68 4.97 -6.28 10.56
N LEU A 69 6.01 -5.74 9.91
CA LEU A 69 6.17 -4.29 9.75
C LEU A 69 5.06 -3.67 8.90
N GLY A 70 4.54 -4.38 7.91
CA GLY A 70 3.42 -3.93 7.10
C GLY A 70 2.12 -3.84 7.88
N ALA A 71 1.83 -4.82 8.73
CA ALA A 71 0.66 -4.78 9.63
C ALA A 71 0.75 -3.60 10.61
N LEU A 72 1.91 -3.46 11.26
CA LEU A 72 2.19 -2.34 12.17
C LEU A 72 2.05 -1.00 11.44
N SER A 73 2.64 -0.87 10.25
CA SER A 73 2.58 0.35 9.45
C SER A 73 1.15 0.74 9.08
N PHE A 74 0.33 -0.19 8.58
CA PHE A 74 -1.05 0.12 8.19
C PHE A 74 -1.91 0.51 9.38
N VAL A 75 -1.84 -0.24 10.47
CA VAL A 75 -2.59 0.09 11.69
C VAL A 75 -2.14 1.45 12.24
N SER A 76 -0.84 1.74 12.25
CA SER A 76 -0.31 3.04 12.65
C SER A 76 -0.76 4.17 11.73
N LEU A 77 -0.80 3.99 10.40
CA LEU A 77 -1.36 4.97 9.47
C LEU A 77 -2.83 5.28 9.80
N VAL A 78 -3.64 4.24 10.03
CA VAL A 78 -5.06 4.39 10.42
C VAL A 78 -5.18 5.18 11.72
N LEU A 79 -4.45 4.80 12.76
CA LEU A 79 -4.51 5.44 14.07
C LEU A 79 -4.04 6.90 14.01
N GLY A 80 -2.97 7.18 13.26
CA GLY A 80 -2.50 8.54 13.04
C GLY A 80 -3.52 9.40 12.32
N TYR A 81 -4.14 8.84 11.27
CA TYR A 81 -5.21 9.49 10.53
C TYR A 81 -6.44 9.77 11.39
N THR A 82 -6.86 8.79 12.20
CA THR A 82 -7.96 8.94 13.16
C THR A 82 -7.68 10.07 14.13
N ALA A 83 -6.54 10.04 14.82
CA ALA A 83 -6.18 11.04 15.83
C ALA A 83 -6.15 12.46 15.22
N ALA A 84 -5.53 12.63 14.06
CA ALA A 84 -5.50 13.93 13.38
C ALA A 84 -6.88 14.38 12.88
N SER A 85 -7.77 13.45 12.51
CA SER A 85 -9.14 13.78 12.12
C SER A 85 -9.95 14.26 13.32
N GLU A 86 -9.85 13.55 14.46
CA GLU A 86 -10.54 13.91 15.70
C GLU A 86 -10.05 15.26 16.27
N LEU A 87 -8.74 15.53 16.20
CA LEU A 87 -8.16 16.82 16.58
C LEU A 87 -8.66 17.98 15.69
N ARG A 88 -9.12 17.70 14.47
CA ARG A 88 -9.78 18.67 13.57
C ARG A 88 -11.29 18.75 13.76
N GLY A 89 -11.86 18.02 14.72
CA GLY A 89 -13.31 17.96 14.96
C GLY A 89 -14.07 17.06 13.99
N LEU A 90 -13.38 16.15 13.28
CA LEU A 90 -14.00 15.19 12.36
C LEU A 90 -14.11 13.82 13.03
N THR A 91 -15.28 13.17 12.92
CA THR A 91 -15.47 11.80 13.41
C THR A 91 -14.94 10.79 12.40
N TYR A 92 -14.02 9.92 12.82
CA TYR A 92 -13.48 8.84 11.97
C TYR A 92 -13.26 7.57 12.79
N SER A 93 -14.00 6.50 12.50
CA SER A 93 -13.83 5.22 13.20
C SER A 93 -12.66 4.42 12.64
N PRO A 94 -11.69 3.99 13.46
CA PRO A 94 -10.55 3.19 13.00
C PRO A 94 -10.90 1.72 12.76
N LEU A 95 -12.10 1.24 13.12
CA LEU A 95 -12.37 -0.20 13.22
C LEU A 95 -12.25 -0.93 11.87
N LEU A 96 -12.98 -0.45 10.85
CA LEU A 96 -12.98 -1.09 9.53
C LEU A 96 -11.59 -1.03 8.89
N TRP A 97 -10.99 0.17 8.83
CA TRP A 97 -9.71 0.36 8.16
C TRP A 97 -8.54 -0.22 8.95
N GLY A 98 -8.65 -0.30 10.28
CA GLY A 98 -7.72 -1.03 11.14
C GLY A 98 -7.77 -2.53 10.87
N ALA A 99 -8.98 -3.11 10.74
CA ALA A 99 -9.15 -4.52 10.36
C ALA A 99 -8.58 -4.80 8.95
N VAL A 100 -8.86 -3.92 7.98
CA VAL A 100 -8.23 -3.98 6.66
C VAL A 100 -6.71 -3.90 6.78
N GLY A 101 -6.18 -3.02 7.63
CA GLY A 101 -4.75 -2.90 7.88
C GLY A 101 -4.11 -4.16 8.46
N VAL A 102 -4.78 -4.85 9.39
CA VAL A 102 -4.34 -6.14 9.94
C VAL A 102 -4.32 -7.24 8.89
N VAL A 103 -5.28 -7.24 7.96
CA VAL A 103 -5.38 -8.25 6.90
C VAL A 103 -4.43 -7.94 5.73
N ALA A 104 -4.51 -6.74 5.17
CA ALA A 104 -3.76 -6.35 3.96
C ALA A 104 -2.31 -5.95 4.26
N GLY A 105 -2.04 -5.36 5.42
CA GLY A 105 -0.71 -4.89 5.82
C GLY A 105 0.37 -5.97 5.74
N PRO A 106 0.14 -7.20 6.24
CA PRO A 106 1.07 -8.32 6.05
C PRO A 106 1.45 -8.59 4.60
N PHE A 107 0.50 -8.55 3.66
CA PHE A 107 0.76 -8.81 2.26
C PHE A 107 1.55 -7.67 1.62
N VAL A 108 1.18 -6.41 1.88
CA VAL A 108 1.91 -5.24 1.39
C VAL A 108 3.34 -5.23 1.92
N GLY A 109 3.53 -5.47 3.21
CA GLY A 109 4.84 -5.48 3.83
C GLY A 109 5.73 -6.62 3.34
N ALA A 110 5.18 -7.83 3.19
CA ALA A 110 5.91 -8.96 2.62
C ALA A 110 6.29 -8.71 1.16
N ALA A 111 5.37 -8.15 0.35
CA ALA A 111 5.63 -7.78 -1.03
C ALA A 111 6.75 -6.73 -1.14
N SER A 112 6.71 -5.71 -0.28
CA SER A 112 7.72 -4.65 -0.23
C SER A 112 9.11 -5.19 0.13
N ALA A 113 9.18 -6.08 1.12
CA ALA A 113 10.40 -6.78 1.48
C ALA A 113 10.92 -7.70 0.35
N ALA A 114 10.00 -8.31 -0.40
CA ALA A 114 10.32 -9.19 -1.52
C ALA A 114 10.92 -8.41 -2.70
N VAL A 115 10.39 -7.22 -3.01
CA VAL A 115 10.88 -6.33 -4.09
C VAL A 115 12.34 -5.93 -3.89
N VAL A 116 12.72 -5.54 -2.67
CA VAL A 116 14.12 -5.16 -2.34
C VAL A 116 15.02 -6.36 -2.05
N GLY A 117 14.48 -7.57 -2.12
CA GLY A 117 15.21 -8.81 -1.88
C GLY A 117 16.09 -9.24 -3.08
N ARG A 118 16.90 -10.29 -2.87
CA ARG A 118 17.84 -10.78 -3.89
C ARG A 118 17.25 -11.83 -4.84
N ARG A 119 16.06 -12.36 -4.57
CA ARG A 119 15.47 -13.48 -5.33
C ARG A 119 14.55 -12.93 -6.42
N PRO A 120 14.87 -13.09 -7.72
CA PRO A 120 14.10 -12.49 -8.83
C PRO A 120 12.61 -12.86 -8.82
N VAL A 121 12.28 -14.13 -8.54
CA VAL A 121 10.88 -14.58 -8.44
C VAL A 121 10.13 -13.87 -7.33
N ARG A 122 10.77 -13.66 -6.17
CA ARG A 122 10.12 -12.95 -5.05
C ARG A 122 9.94 -11.48 -5.38
N ALA A 123 10.93 -10.85 -6.00
CA ALA A 123 10.82 -9.45 -6.43
C ALA A 123 9.70 -9.28 -7.46
N ALA A 124 9.57 -10.21 -8.41
CA ALA A 124 8.49 -10.24 -9.40
C ALA A 124 7.11 -10.38 -8.75
N LEU A 125 6.93 -11.34 -7.83
CA LEU A 125 5.66 -11.52 -7.11
C LEU A 125 5.33 -10.31 -6.22
N GLY A 126 6.31 -9.76 -5.51
CA GLY A 126 6.11 -8.58 -4.68
C GLY A 126 5.74 -7.34 -5.50
N ALA A 127 6.44 -7.12 -6.62
CA ALA A 127 6.12 -6.02 -7.52
C ALA A 127 4.74 -6.20 -8.16
N GLY A 128 4.39 -7.42 -8.54
CA GLY A 128 3.07 -7.72 -9.10
C GLY A 128 1.95 -7.46 -8.10
N ALA A 129 2.12 -7.88 -6.84
CA ALA A 129 1.14 -7.60 -5.79
C ALA A 129 0.95 -6.09 -5.57
N LEU A 130 2.04 -5.31 -5.47
CA LEU A 130 1.97 -3.86 -5.28
C LEU A 130 1.38 -3.14 -6.51
N ALA A 131 1.77 -3.55 -7.72
CA ALA A 131 1.19 -3.04 -8.95
C ALA A 131 -0.31 -3.32 -9.02
N GLY A 132 -0.74 -4.52 -8.60
CA GLY A 132 -2.15 -4.89 -8.59
C GLY A 132 -3.00 -4.03 -7.66
N VAL A 133 -2.45 -3.57 -6.52
CA VAL A 133 -3.12 -2.58 -5.66
C VAL A 133 -3.31 -1.26 -6.40
N LEU A 134 -2.25 -0.74 -7.03
CA LEU A 134 -2.31 0.52 -7.79
C LEU A 134 -3.32 0.44 -8.94
N LEU A 135 -3.33 -0.68 -9.68
CA LEU A 135 -4.28 -0.89 -10.77
C LEU A 135 -5.72 -1.03 -10.26
N ALA A 136 -5.96 -1.81 -9.22
CA ALA A 136 -7.30 -1.98 -8.66
C ALA A 136 -7.87 -0.66 -8.15
N ASP A 137 -7.06 0.12 -7.43
CA ASP A 137 -7.49 1.39 -6.85
C ASP A 137 -7.69 2.46 -7.93
N GLY A 138 -6.82 2.51 -8.96
CA GLY A 138 -7.02 3.38 -10.11
C GLY A 138 -8.28 3.02 -10.92
N ILE A 139 -8.57 1.73 -11.12
CA ILE A 139 -9.80 1.28 -11.77
C ILE A 139 -11.01 1.71 -10.94
N TYR A 140 -11.03 1.40 -9.64
CA TYR A 140 -12.12 1.77 -8.74
C TYR A 140 -12.35 3.28 -8.73
N GLY A 141 -11.25 4.04 -8.60
CA GLY A 141 -11.21 5.49 -8.68
C GLY A 141 -11.94 6.05 -9.89
N LEU A 142 -11.59 5.56 -11.09
CA LEU A 142 -12.17 6.01 -12.35
C LEU A 142 -13.59 5.51 -12.61
N THR A 143 -13.98 4.35 -12.09
CA THR A 143 -15.28 3.74 -12.42
C THR A 143 -16.35 3.94 -11.35
N VAL A 144 -15.97 4.23 -10.10
CA VAL A 144 -16.92 4.29 -8.97
C VAL A 144 -16.96 5.68 -8.34
N VAL A 145 -15.81 6.30 -8.10
CA VAL A 145 -15.73 7.57 -7.34
C VAL A 145 -15.30 8.78 -8.18
N ALA A 146 -15.19 8.63 -9.50
CA ALA A 146 -14.75 9.69 -10.41
C ALA A 146 -15.70 10.90 -10.46
N ALA A 147 -16.96 10.73 -10.07
CA ALA A 147 -17.93 11.83 -10.00
C ALA A 147 -17.65 12.78 -8.83
N THR A 148 -16.95 12.32 -7.78
CA THR A 148 -16.70 13.06 -6.54
C THR A 148 -15.22 13.31 -6.27
N THR A 149 -14.34 12.85 -7.15
CA THR A 149 -12.88 12.97 -7.02
C THR A 149 -12.22 13.26 -8.37
N SER A 150 -11.02 13.85 -8.35
CA SER A 150 -10.30 14.14 -9.59
C SER A 150 -9.84 12.84 -10.29
N PRO A 151 -10.02 12.70 -11.62
CA PRO A 151 -9.55 11.54 -12.37
C PRO A 151 -8.01 11.46 -12.49
N VAL A 152 -7.31 12.55 -12.16
CA VAL A 152 -5.86 12.65 -12.31
C VAL A 152 -5.14 11.65 -11.40
N TYR A 153 -5.45 11.65 -10.10
CA TYR A 153 -4.83 10.73 -9.14
C TYR A 153 -5.01 9.27 -9.55
N TRP A 154 -6.23 8.88 -9.91
CA TRP A 154 -6.55 7.51 -10.29
C TRP A 154 -5.82 7.07 -11.57
N SER A 155 -5.70 7.99 -12.53
CA SER A 155 -4.91 7.77 -13.74
C SER A 155 -3.42 7.61 -13.42
N LEU A 156 -2.88 8.40 -12.48
CA LEU A 156 -1.51 8.24 -11.99
C LEU A 156 -1.30 6.89 -11.29
N CYS A 157 -2.28 6.37 -10.55
CA CYS A 157 -2.23 5.02 -9.98
C CYS A 157 -2.10 3.96 -11.08
N LEU A 158 -2.92 4.05 -12.13
CA LEU A 158 -2.83 3.13 -13.28
C LEU A 158 -1.46 3.18 -13.94
N LEU A 159 -0.98 4.39 -14.24
CA LEU A 159 0.33 4.59 -14.86
C LEU A 159 1.46 4.07 -13.98
N ALA A 160 1.44 4.32 -12.68
CA ALA A 160 2.44 3.83 -11.74
C ALA A 160 2.43 2.30 -11.64
N GLY A 161 1.24 1.67 -11.63
CA GLY A 161 1.09 0.22 -11.64
C GLY A 161 1.69 -0.41 -12.90
N VAL A 162 1.35 0.12 -14.08
CA VAL A 162 1.91 -0.34 -15.36
C VAL A 162 3.41 -0.11 -15.41
N ALA A 163 3.88 1.08 -15.03
CA ALA A 163 5.30 1.42 -15.02
C ALA A 163 6.10 0.48 -14.12
N LEU A 164 5.59 0.13 -12.94
CA LEU A 164 6.24 -0.84 -12.05
C LEU A 164 6.39 -2.21 -12.71
N VAL A 165 5.34 -2.72 -13.36
CA VAL A 165 5.39 -3.99 -14.10
C VAL A 165 6.42 -3.93 -15.23
N VAL A 166 6.39 -2.88 -16.05
CA VAL A 166 7.33 -2.72 -17.18
C VAL A 166 8.78 -2.63 -16.68
N VAL A 167 9.05 -1.78 -15.68
CA VAL A 167 10.40 -1.60 -15.12
C VAL A 167 10.92 -2.90 -14.52
N VAL A 168 10.10 -3.68 -13.84
CA VAL A 168 10.53 -4.97 -13.30
C VAL A 168 10.73 -5.99 -14.42
N ALA A 169 9.81 -6.08 -15.39
CA ALA A 169 9.91 -7.00 -16.52
C ALA A 169 11.20 -6.80 -17.33
N THR A 170 11.60 -5.55 -17.61
CA THR A 170 12.85 -5.24 -18.35
C THR A 170 14.12 -5.72 -17.63
N ARG A 171 14.05 -5.95 -16.31
CA ARG A 171 15.17 -6.44 -15.49
C ARG A 171 15.17 -7.96 -15.32
N LEU A 172 14.10 -8.63 -15.71
CA LEU A 172 13.97 -10.09 -15.63
C LEU A 172 14.48 -10.74 -16.91
N ARG A 173 15.27 -11.81 -16.74
CA ARG A 173 15.90 -12.52 -17.86
C ARG A 173 15.16 -13.80 -18.28
N ALA A 174 14.13 -14.19 -17.53
CA ALA A 174 13.43 -15.45 -17.72
C ALA A 174 11.92 -15.22 -17.88
N TRP A 175 11.38 -15.65 -19.02
CA TRP A 175 9.95 -15.53 -19.36
C TRP A 175 9.01 -16.03 -18.25
N PRO A 176 9.26 -17.18 -17.58
CA PRO A 176 8.35 -17.66 -16.54
C PRO A 176 8.25 -16.70 -15.34
N VAL A 177 9.31 -15.92 -15.09
CA VAL A 177 9.32 -14.92 -14.01
C VAL A 177 8.53 -13.66 -14.42
N VAL A 178 8.58 -13.29 -15.70
CA VAL A 178 7.72 -12.24 -16.27
C VAL A 178 6.25 -12.68 -16.24
N ALA A 179 5.96 -13.94 -16.58
CA ALA A 179 4.63 -14.52 -16.47
C ALA A 179 4.11 -14.47 -15.03
N ALA A 180 4.96 -14.80 -14.05
CA ALA A 180 4.61 -14.72 -12.63
C ALA A 180 4.33 -13.28 -12.18
N LEU A 181 5.10 -12.29 -12.66
CA LEU A 181 4.85 -10.87 -12.40
C LEU A 181 3.47 -10.44 -12.93
N VAL A 182 3.18 -10.73 -14.20
CA VAL A 182 1.92 -10.35 -14.85
C VAL A 182 0.74 -11.08 -14.21
N GLY A 183 0.86 -12.39 -13.99
CA GLY A 183 -0.17 -13.20 -13.35
C GLY A 183 -0.46 -12.76 -11.92
N CYS A 184 0.58 -12.44 -11.14
CA CYS A 184 0.40 -11.91 -9.78
C CYS A 184 -0.24 -10.51 -9.78
N THR A 185 0.12 -9.65 -10.74
CA THR A 185 -0.52 -8.34 -10.94
C THR A 185 -2.01 -8.47 -11.23
N ALA A 186 -2.36 -9.33 -12.20
CA ALA A 186 -3.75 -9.58 -12.58
C ALA A 186 -4.57 -10.17 -11.42
N LEU A 187 -3.99 -11.15 -10.70
CA LEU A 187 -4.64 -11.77 -9.54
C LEU A 187 -4.88 -10.76 -8.42
N ALA A 188 -3.86 -9.99 -8.02
CA ALA A 188 -4.00 -8.96 -7.00
C ALA A 188 -5.04 -7.91 -7.40
N THR A 189 -5.01 -7.46 -8.66
CA THR A 189 -6.01 -6.53 -9.20
C THR A 189 -7.43 -7.11 -9.07
N GLY A 190 -7.62 -8.37 -9.45
CA GLY A 190 -8.91 -9.07 -9.37
C GLY A 190 -9.42 -9.21 -7.94
N VAL A 191 -8.56 -9.64 -7.01
CA VAL A 191 -8.91 -9.81 -5.59
C VAL A 191 -9.32 -8.49 -4.95
N LEU A 192 -8.57 -7.41 -5.18
CA LEU A 192 -8.92 -6.10 -4.63
C LEU A 192 -10.22 -5.56 -5.24
N ARG A 193 -10.44 -5.73 -6.55
CA ARG A 193 -11.72 -5.35 -7.18
C ARG A 193 -12.90 -6.11 -6.61
N ALA A 194 -12.76 -7.41 -6.34
CA ALA A 194 -13.79 -8.19 -5.67
C ALA A 194 -14.04 -7.68 -4.23
N GLY A 195 -12.98 -7.34 -3.49
CA GLY A 195 -13.07 -6.73 -2.17
C GLY A 195 -13.85 -5.41 -2.18
N TYR A 196 -13.56 -4.52 -3.13
CA TYR A 196 -14.32 -3.29 -3.32
C TYR A 196 -15.80 -3.53 -3.64
N ALA A 197 -16.11 -4.52 -4.48
CA ALA A 197 -17.50 -4.86 -4.79
C ALA A 197 -18.26 -5.34 -3.54
N VAL A 198 -17.63 -6.17 -2.70
CA VAL A 198 -18.21 -6.61 -1.42
C VAL A 198 -18.42 -5.43 -0.47
N LEU A 199 -17.42 -4.55 -0.30
CA LEU A 199 -17.53 -3.38 0.58
C LEU A 199 -18.64 -2.43 0.13
N ASN A 200 -18.75 -2.17 -1.17
CA ASN A 200 -19.83 -1.35 -1.73
C ASN A 200 -21.21 -1.99 -1.53
N GLY A 201 -21.31 -3.32 -1.65
CA GLY A 201 -22.58 -4.04 -1.49
C GLY A 201 -23.08 -4.11 -0.05
N VAL A 202 -22.19 -3.99 0.95
CA VAL A 202 -22.57 -3.92 2.38
C VAL A 202 -22.91 -2.49 2.81
N ALA A 203 -22.45 -1.49 2.05
CA ALA A 203 -22.68 -0.07 2.33
C ALA A 203 -23.93 0.51 1.62
N ALA A 204 -24.57 -0.26 0.74
CA ALA A 204 -25.79 0.09 0.00
C ALA A 204 -27.04 -0.43 0.73
#